data_AF-A0A143G968-F1
#
_entry.id   AF-A0A143G968-F1
#
_cell.length_a   1.000
_cell.length_b   1.000
_cell.length_c   1.000
_cell.angle_alpha   90.00
_cell.angle_beta   90.00
_cell.angle_gamma   90.00
#
_symmetry.space_group_name_H-M   'P 1'
#
loop_
_entity.id
_entity.type
_entity.pdbx_description
1 polymer ?
#
loop_
_entity_poly.entity_id
_entity_poly.type
_entity_poly.pdbx_seq_one_letter_code
_entity_poly.pdbx_strand_id
1 'polypeptide(L)'
;MQDETHNDDLDPDFNMSVDFGSEEADKVLVGIEIELSEYIQRVMTEKDISLRKLSKMTGLSTRTLTYHLNGNSENSLAKMLLISQKLGLTGTVTVCVKRD
;
A
#
# COMPACT_ATOMS: atom_id res chain seq x y z
N MET A 1 7.62 38.44 6.17
CA MET A 1 8.11 37.22 5.50
C MET A 1 8.93 36.44 6.51
N GLN A 2 8.31 35.49 7.19
CA GLN A 2 8.96 34.37 7.85
C GLN A 2 8.04 33.17 7.58
N ASP A 3 8.59 32.20 6.86
CA ASP A 3 7.92 30.95 6.51
C ASP A 3 7.74 30.11 7.77
N GLU A 4 6.49 29.83 8.12
CA GLU A 4 6.15 28.77 9.06
C GLU A 4 5.59 27.60 8.26
N THR A 5 6.48 26.74 7.76
CA THR A 5 6.06 25.42 7.27
C THR A 5 5.64 24.58 8.48
N HIS A 6 4.34 24.58 8.78
CA HIS A 6 3.70 23.61 9.66
C HIS A 6 3.86 22.22 9.02
N ASN A 7 4.81 21.44 9.52
CA ASN A 7 4.91 20.01 9.29
C ASN A 7 4.19 19.32 10.44
N ASP A 8 2.87 19.40 10.46
CA ASP A 8 2.05 18.65 11.40
C ASP A 8 1.26 17.57 10.63
N ASP A 9 1.39 16.35 11.16
CA ASP A 9 0.43 15.25 11.09
C ASP A 9 0.35 14.43 9.80
N LEU A 10 1.44 13.72 9.49
CA LEU A 10 1.32 12.40 8.88
C LEU A 10 1.67 11.35 9.94
N ASP A 11 0.69 10.90 10.71
CA ASP A 11 0.78 9.63 11.43
C ASP A 11 1.02 8.51 10.40
N PRO A 12 2.21 7.84 10.36
CA PRO A 12 2.45 6.79 9.38
C PRO A 12 2.24 5.39 9.96
N ASP A 13 1.84 5.27 11.23
CA ASP A 13 1.75 3.99 11.90
C ASP A 13 0.38 3.35 11.69
N PHE A 14 0.17 2.85 10.46
CA PHE A 14 -0.91 1.94 10.15
C PHE A 14 -0.72 0.63 10.94
N ASN A 15 -1.42 0.51 12.07
CA ASN A 15 -1.40 -0.69 12.92
C ASN A 15 -2.76 -1.40 12.86
N MET A 16 -2.83 -2.52 12.14
CA MET A 16 -4.02 -3.39 12.06
C MET A 16 -3.73 -4.74 12.75
N SER A 17 -4.67 -5.22 13.57
CA SER A 17 -4.61 -6.49 14.31
C SER A 17 -5.77 -7.39 13.87
N VAL A 18 -5.50 -8.65 13.53
CA VAL A 18 -6.46 -9.59 12.93
C VAL A 18 -6.49 -10.91 13.69
N ASP A 19 -7.70 -11.41 13.96
CA ASP A 19 -7.94 -12.76 14.47
C ASP A 19 -8.26 -13.71 13.29
N PHE A 20 -7.61 -14.87 13.22
CA PHE A 20 -7.57 -15.70 12.01
C PHE A 20 -8.53 -16.90 12.09
N GLY A 21 -9.83 -16.66 11.93
CA GLY A 21 -10.77 -17.62 11.35
C GLY A 21 -10.70 -17.53 9.82
N SER A 22 -10.61 -18.65 9.09
CA SER A 22 -10.16 -18.66 7.68
C SER A 22 -10.96 -17.76 6.71
N GLU A 23 -12.24 -17.48 6.96
CA GLU A 23 -13.04 -16.54 6.12
C GLU A 23 -12.86 -15.05 6.51
N GLU A 24 -12.46 -14.77 7.74
CA GLU A 24 -12.23 -13.41 8.24
C GLU A 24 -10.84 -12.92 7.84
N ALA A 25 -9.87 -13.83 7.81
CA ALA A 25 -8.51 -13.57 7.35
C ALA A 25 -8.48 -13.02 5.91
N ASP A 26 -9.20 -13.68 4.98
CA ASP A 26 -9.23 -13.26 3.57
C ASP A 26 -9.89 -11.89 3.40
N LYS A 27 -10.99 -11.62 4.12
CA LYS A 27 -11.65 -10.30 4.09
C LYS A 27 -10.72 -9.20 4.57
N VAL A 28 -9.96 -9.45 5.62
CA VAL A 28 -9.03 -8.44 6.15
C VAL A 28 -7.84 -8.24 5.21
N LEU A 29 -7.28 -9.31 4.63
CA LEU A 29 -6.22 -9.18 3.62
C LEU A 29 -6.68 -8.36 2.41
N VAL A 30 -7.91 -8.58 1.93
CA VAL A 30 -8.52 -7.76 0.87
C VAL A 30 -8.65 -6.31 1.30
N GLY A 31 -9.08 -6.04 2.54
CA GLY A 31 -9.15 -4.68 3.09
C GLY A 31 -7.80 -3.96 3.07
N ILE A 32 -6.73 -4.64 3.52
CA ILE A 32 -5.36 -4.11 3.48
C ILE A 32 -4.91 -3.83 2.05
N GLU A 33 -5.21 -4.72 1.10
CA GLU A 33 -4.86 -4.52 -0.30
C GLU A 33 -5.54 -3.30 -0.92
N ILE A 34 -6.83 -3.06 -0.59
CA ILE A 34 -7.59 -1.89 -1.05
C ILE A 34 -6.98 -0.60 -0.48
N GLU A 35 -6.82 -0.52 0.84
CA GLU A 35 -6.28 0.69 1.49
C GLU A 35 -4.87 1.02 1.00
N LEU A 36 -4.02 0.00 0.83
CA LEU A 36 -2.67 0.18 0.30
C LEU A 36 -2.72 0.66 -1.16
N SER A 37 -3.69 0.20 -1.95
CA SER A 37 -3.87 0.66 -3.34
C SER A 37 -4.26 2.12 -3.45
N GLU A 38 -5.17 2.57 -2.58
CA GLU A 38 -5.61 3.96 -2.53
C GLU A 38 -4.48 4.86 -2.06
N TYR A 39 -3.74 4.42 -1.04
CA TYR A 39 -2.60 5.17 -0.52
C TYR A 39 -1.49 5.32 -1.57
N ILE A 40 -1.12 4.23 -2.26
CA ILE A 40 -0.13 4.29 -3.34
C ILE A 40 -0.57 5.25 -4.44
N GLN A 41 -1.84 5.19 -4.87
CA GLN A 41 -2.37 6.07 -5.92
C GLN A 41 -2.31 7.54 -5.49
N ARG A 42 -2.67 7.85 -4.24
CA ARG A 42 -2.56 9.21 -3.68
C ARG A 42 -1.11 9.72 -3.73
N VAL A 43 -0.16 8.90 -3.26
CA VAL A 43 1.27 9.23 -3.30
C VAL A 43 1.76 9.45 -4.73
N MET A 44 1.29 8.65 -5.69
CA MET A 44 1.62 8.84 -7.10
C MET A 44 1.12 10.18 -7.62
N THR A 45 -0.10 10.60 -7.26
CA THR A 45 -0.66 11.90 -7.62
C THR A 45 0.13 13.05 -6.98
N GLU A 46 0.38 12.98 -5.68
CA GLU A 46 1.11 14.03 -4.93
C GLU A 46 2.55 14.23 -5.44
N LYS A 47 3.22 13.14 -5.84
CA LYS A 47 4.61 13.16 -6.32
C LYS A 47 4.76 13.23 -7.84
N ASP A 48 3.65 13.41 -8.57
CA ASP A 48 3.59 13.40 -10.05
C ASP A 48 4.31 12.18 -10.67
N ILE A 49 4.04 11.00 -10.13
CA ILE A 49 4.61 9.74 -10.60
C ILE A 49 3.62 9.08 -11.55
N SER A 50 3.92 9.17 -12.85
CA SER A 50 3.16 8.42 -13.86
C SER A 50 3.34 6.89 -13.72
N LEU A 51 2.34 6.12 -14.17
CA LEU A 51 2.43 4.66 -14.31
C LEU A 51 3.66 4.22 -15.11
N ARG A 52 4.06 4.99 -16.13
CA ARG A 52 5.26 4.69 -16.93
C ARG A 52 6.54 4.82 -16.12
N LYS A 53 6.64 5.83 -15.24
CA LYS A 53 7.77 6.01 -14.33
C LYS A 53 7.80 4.87 -13.30
N LEU A 54 6.66 4.55 -12.70
CA LEU A 54 6.54 3.45 -11.76
C LEU A 54 6.92 2.09 -12.38
N SER A 55 6.51 1.85 -13.63
CA SER A 55 6.89 0.65 -14.40
C SER A 55 8.41 0.49 -14.50
N LYS A 56 9.15 1.58 -14.76
CA LYS A 56 10.62 1.54 -14.78
C LYS A 56 11.24 1.27 -13.40
N MET A 57 10.65 1.82 -12.33
CA MET A 57 11.14 1.66 -10.96
C MET A 57 10.94 0.23 -10.42
N THR A 58 9.83 -0.40 -10.81
CA THR A 58 9.40 -1.71 -10.31
C THR A 58 9.79 -2.87 -11.23
N GLY A 59 10.06 -2.60 -12.52
CA GLY A 59 10.22 -3.62 -13.55
C GLY A 59 8.91 -4.29 -13.98
N LEU A 60 7.76 -3.85 -13.45
CA LEU A 60 6.44 -4.38 -13.80
C LEU A 60 5.88 -3.68 -15.02
N SER A 61 5.09 -4.39 -15.83
CA SER A 61 4.38 -3.76 -16.94
C SER A 61 3.35 -2.76 -16.44
N THR A 62 3.03 -1.72 -17.23
CA THR A 62 1.96 -0.77 -16.87
C THR A 62 0.62 -1.46 -16.69
N ARG A 63 0.33 -2.51 -17.48
CA ARG A 63 -0.87 -3.34 -17.33
C ARG A 63 -0.93 -4.03 -15.96
N THR A 64 0.18 -4.62 -15.53
CA THR A 64 0.30 -5.27 -14.21
C THR A 64 0.10 -4.25 -13.09
N LEU A 65 0.72 -3.07 -13.20
CA LEU A 65 0.54 -2.01 -12.23
C LEU A 65 -0.92 -1.55 -12.15
N THR A 66 -1.57 -1.27 -13.28
CA THR A 66 -2.98 -0.88 -13.31
C THR A 66 -3.89 -1.95 -12.72
N TYR A 67 -3.60 -3.23 -12.99
CA TYR A 67 -4.38 -4.34 -12.44
C TYR A 67 -4.38 -4.34 -10.90
N HIS A 68 -3.19 -4.23 -10.29
CA HIS A 68 -3.05 -4.25 -8.83
C HIS A 68 -3.50 -2.95 -8.16
N LEU A 69 -3.21 -1.79 -8.76
CA LEU A 69 -3.59 -0.49 -8.20
C LEU A 69 -5.10 -0.24 -8.23
N ASN A 70 -5.83 -0.91 -9.11
CA ASN A 70 -7.30 -0.80 -9.16
C ASN A 70 -8.01 -1.76 -8.17
N GLY A 71 -7.28 -2.46 -7.29
CA GLY A 71 -7.88 -3.36 -6.30
C GLY A 71 -8.54 -4.62 -6.89
N ASN A 72 -8.20 -5.02 -8.12
CA ASN A 72 -8.88 -6.09 -8.86
C ASN A 72 -8.40 -7.52 -8.51
N SER A 73 -7.84 -7.76 -7.33
CA SER A 73 -7.04 -8.97 -7.11
C SER A 73 -7.32 -9.76 -5.84
N GLU A 74 -7.25 -11.07 -6.01
CA GLU A 74 -6.79 -11.99 -4.98
C GLU A 74 -5.25 -11.97 -4.94
N ASN A 75 -4.63 -11.91 -3.75
CA ASN A 75 -3.19 -12.08 -3.52
C ASN A 75 -2.24 -11.02 -4.13
N SER A 76 -2.60 -9.74 -4.08
CA SER A 76 -1.72 -8.65 -4.54
C SER A 76 -0.75 -8.10 -3.52
N LEU A 77 -0.89 -8.44 -2.24
CA LEU A 77 -0.13 -7.80 -1.18
C LEU A 77 1.38 -7.75 -1.46
N ALA A 78 1.98 -8.85 -1.91
CA ALA A 78 3.41 -8.89 -2.25
C ALA A 78 3.81 -7.88 -3.34
N LYS A 79 2.96 -7.68 -4.35
CA LYS A 79 3.19 -6.70 -5.43
C LYS A 79 3.00 -5.28 -4.92
N MET A 80 2.00 -5.05 -4.07
CA MET A 80 1.73 -3.74 -3.47
C MET A 80 2.85 -3.32 -2.51
N LEU A 81 3.41 -4.26 -1.74
CA LEU A 81 4.58 -4.02 -0.89
C LEU A 81 5.82 -3.68 -1.72
N LEU A 82 6.05 -4.39 -2.84
CA LEU A 82 7.14 -4.04 -3.77
C LEU A 82 6.97 -2.63 -4.34
N ILE A 83 5.76 -2.27 -4.78
CA ILE A 83 5.46 -0.93 -5.30
C ILE A 83 5.74 0.12 -4.21
N SER A 84 5.26 -0.12 -2.99
CA SER A 84 5.45 0.75 -1.83
C SER A 84 6.92 0.98 -1.54
N GLN A 85 7.72 -0.10 -1.49
CA GLN A 85 9.16 -0.03 -1.30
C GLN A 85 9.84 0.83 -2.38
N LYS A 86 9.45 0.67 -3.65
CA LYS A 86 10.03 1.44 -4.76
C LYS A 86 9.64 2.91 -4.72
N LEU A 87 8.49 3.25 -4.14
CA LEU A 87 8.06 4.62 -3.89
C LEU A 87 8.71 5.24 -2.64
N GLY A 88 9.54 4.47 -1.92
CA GLY A 88 10.17 4.90 -0.68
C GLY A 88 9.20 4.96 0.50
N LEU A 89 8.09 4.23 0.42
CA LEU A 89 7.14 4.11 1.52
C LEU A 89 7.67 3.09 2.53
N THR A 90 7.49 3.42 3.80
CA THR A 90 7.85 2.58 4.94
C THR A 90 6.62 2.39 5.82
N GLY A 91 6.49 1.21 6.40
CA GLY A 91 5.42 0.88 7.32
C GLY A 91 5.60 -0.52 7.87
N THR A 92 4.73 -0.90 8.81
CA THR A 92 4.75 -2.20 9.47
C THR A 92 3.42 -2.91 9.28
N VAL A 93 3.47 -4.20 8.95
CA VAL A 93 2.31 -5.08 8.98
C VAL A 93 2.58 -6.13 10.05
N THR A 94 1.71 -6.19 11.06
CA THR A 94 1.81 -7.16 12.15
C THR A 94 0.74 -8.22 12.00
N VAL A 95 1.14 -9.48 11.98
CA VAL A 95 0.23 -10.63 11.92
C VAL A 95 0.31 -11.38 13.24
N CYS A 96 -0.79 -11.36 14.01
CA CYS A 96 -0.90 -12.07 15.28
C CYS A 96 -1.59 -13.40 15.07
N VAL A 97 -0.84 -14.51 15.11
CA VAL A 97 -1.43 -15.86 15.06
C VAL A 97 -1.54 -16.38 16.49
N LYS A 98 -2.77 -16.59 16.97
CA LYS A 98 -3.00 -17.35 18.20
C LYS A 98 -3.03 -18.84 17.83
N ARG A 99 -2.19 -19.62 18.51
CA ARG A 99 -2.28 -21.08 18.50
C ARG A 99 -3.18 -21.48 19.65
N ASP A 100 -4.22 -22.25 19.36
CA ASP A 100 -4.98 -22.98 20.36
C ASP A 100 -4.09 -23.99 21.11
#